data_AF-R4K317-F1
#
_entry.id   AF-R4K317-F1
#
_cell.length_a   1.000
_cell.length_b   1.000
_cell.length_c   1.000
_cell.angle_alpha   90.00
_cell.angle_beta   90.00
_cell.angle_gamma   90.00
#
_symmetry.space_group_name_H-M   'P 1'
#
loop_
_entity.id
_entity.type
_entity.pdbx_description
1 polymer ?
#
loop_
_entity_poly.entity_id
_entity_poly.type
_entity_poly.pdbx_seq_one_letter_code
_entity_poly.pdbx_strand_id
1 'polypeptide(L)'
;MAMHLVEVKTLHGYTINELNEIINSSKSKYTKSLLSAVIMRYNGIHTDDIMKTICRTRASITTYIHKWNEYGIDSIIDNRGGSESSFTDEMLQDLKDVVLSKSPETFGFMRSSWTTALLTEYIKEKYGKSYSAEWIRQLLISLGFSFKRGQYKPTKGDPYLQAIFKKIADLLPIIENTEDSVLYVEDETGIRIESVNRRSWSPVGQSPIVESNNTHAGFNIIGATEISKNYNTLINIYPAKHSITSIEMLEFLKQLLEQNKGKKIFLIWDNYNIHKAKNIQEFAQLHNEELFLINLPPYSPMLNPQENVWKWLKDTCFQCKARESIDKFKEFIEKLFLHCNSDKMHSIIKPLVTAKSYYK
;
A
#
# COMPACT_ATOMS: atom_id res chain seq x y z
N MET A 1 -53.41 3.09 46.88
CA MET A 1 -52.48 1.99 47.24
C MET A 1 -51.08 2.44 46.90
N ALA A 2 -50.20 2.58 47.89
CA ALA A 2 -48.79 2.83 47.63
C ALA A 2 -48.23 1.65 46.84
N MET A 3 -47.76 1.90 45.62
CA MET A 3 -47.21 0.89 44.74
C MET A 3 -45.86 0.48 45.31
N HIS A 4 -45.76 -0.76 45.81
CA HIS A 4 -44.54 -1.26 46.47
C HIS A 4 -43.37 -1.16 45.49
N LEU A 5 -42.38 -0.33 45.83
CA LEU A 5 -41.18 -0.16 45.01
C LEU A 5 -40.27 -1.36 45.22
N VAL A 6 -39.56 -1.78 44.16
CA VAL A 6 -38.56 -2.84 44.28
C VAL A 6 -37.30 -2.22 44.86
N GLU A 7 -36.92 -2.70 46.04
CA GLU A 7 -35.75 -2.25 46.79
C GLU A 7 -34.50 -3.06 46.45
N VAL A 8 -33.33 -2.45 46.63
CA VAL A 8 -32.04 -3.13 46.56
C VAL A 8 -31.77 -3.75 47.93
N LYS A 9 -31.68 -5.08 48.01
CA LYS A 9 -31.56 -5.81 49.29
C LYS A 9 -30.21 -5.64 49.95
N THR A 10 -29.13 -5.71 49.17
CA THR A 10 -27.76 -5.50 49.62
C THR A 10 -26.90 -5.02 48.45
N LEU A 11 -25.70 -4.52 48.74
CA LEU A 11 -24.68 -4.26 47.71
C LEU A 11 -23.74 -5.46 47.47
N HIS A 12 -24.08 -6.66 47.96
CA HIS A 12 -23.31 -7.89 47.76
C HIS A 12 -21.81 -7.77 48.11
N GLY A 13 -21.49 -7.01 49.17
CA GLY A 13 -20.12 -6.79 49.63
C GLY A 13 -19.36 -5.65 48.94
N TYR A 14 -19.97 -4.96 47.97
CA TYR A 14 -19.39 -3.80 47.31
C TYR A 14 -19.79 -2.49 48.00
N THR A 15 -18.88 -1.52 47.99
CA THR A 15 -19.14 -0.13 48.32
C THR A 15 -19.66 0.64 47.10
N ILE A 16 -20.37 1.75 47.34
CA ILE A 16 -20.84 2.63 46.26
C ILE A 16 -19.67 3.15 45.40
N ASN A 17 -18.50 3.40 46.02
CA ASN A 17 -17.32 3.88 45.31
C ASN A 17 -16.78 2.81 44.34
N GLU A 18 -16.68 1.55 44.78
CA GLU A 18 -16.25 0.45 43.92
C GLU A 18 -17.21 0.25 42.74
N LEU A 19 -18.52 0.34 42.97
CA LEU A 19 -19.50 0.26 41.87
C LEU A 19 -19.38 1.44 40.90
N ASN A 20 -19.07 2.65 41.38
CA ASN A 20 -18.81 3.81 40.53
C ASN A 20 -17.52 3.65 39.71
N GLU A 21 -16.46 3.05 40.28
CA GLU A 21 -15.24 2.74 39.53
C GLU A 21 -15.51 1.74 38.39
N ILE A 22 -16.37 0.74 38.62
CA ILE A 22 -16.81 -0.20 37.58
C ILE A 22 -17.64 0.51 36.49
N ILE A 23 -18.51 1.45 36.87
CA ILE A 23 -19.27 2.27 35.90
C ILE A 23 -18.32 3.11 35.03
N ASN A 24 -17.31 3.73 35.64
CA ASN A 24 -16.39 4.62 34.96
C ASN A 24 -15.43 3.86 34.02
N SER A 25 -14.98 2.68 34.42
CA SER A 25 -14.09 1.83 33.62
C SER A 25 -14.81 1.02 32.52
N SER A 26 -16.11 0.75 32.66
CA SER A 26 -16.85 -0.06 31.69
C SER A 26 -17.11 0.68 30.36
N LYS A 27 -17.08 -0.05 29.24
CA LYS A 27 -17.56 0.42 27.92
C LYS A 27 -19.01 0.00 27.64
N SER A 28 -19.57 -0.93 28.42
CA SER A 28 -20.91 -1.47 28.21
C SER A 28 -21.98 -0.49 28.71
N LYS A 29 -22.85 -0.04 27.81
CA LYS A 29 -24.01 0.81 28.17
C LYS A 29 -24.94 0.10 29.14
N TYR A 30 -25.08 -1.23 29.03
CA TYR A 30 -25.91 -2.02 29.93
C TYR A 30 -25.36 -2.01 31.36
N THR A 31 -24.07 -2.31 31.53
CA THR A 31 -23.40 -2.31 32.84
C THR A 31 -23.56 -0.97 33.54
N LYS A 32 -23.34 0.14 32.82
CA LYS A 32 -23.54 1.49 33.37
C LYS A 32 -24.97 1.72 33.80
N SER A 33 -25.94 1.43 32.93
CA SER A 33 -27.36 1.63 33.25
C SER A 33 -27.84 0.77 34.42
N LEU A 34 -27.36 -0.47 34.55
CA LEU A 34 -27.75 -1.38 35.63
C LEU A 34 -27.19 -0.89 36.97
N LEU A 35 -25.87 -0.67 37.05
CA LEU A 35 -25.23 -0.26 38.29
C LEU A 35 -25.69 1.13 38.75
N SER A 36 -25.89 2.09 37.83
CA SER A 36 -26.48 3.38 38.20
C SER A 36 -27.89 3.24 38.77
N ALA A 37 -28.72 2.33 38.24
CA ALA A 37 -30.06 2.10 38.77
C ALA A 37 -30.02 1.49 40.19
N VAL A 38 -29.08 0.57 40.43
CA VAL A 38 -28.86 -0.06 41.73
C VAL A 38 -28.39 0.98 42.76
N ILE A 39 -27.36 1.78 42.44
CA ILE A 39 -26.83 2.81 43.34
C ILE A 39 -27.91 3.84 43.68
N MET A 40 -28.62 4.34 42.66
CA MET A 40 -29.68 5.34 42.87
C MET A 40 -30.82 4.77 43.73
N ARG A 41 -31.24 3.52 43.49
CA ARG A 41 -32.27 2.88 44.31
C ARG A 41 -31.80 2.64 45.74
N TYR A 42 -30.56 2.18 45.94
CA TYR A 42 -29.98 1.96 47.27
C TYR A 42 -29.92 3.25 48.09
N ASN A 43 -29.69 4.39 47.44
CA ASN A 43 -29.75 5.72 48.06
C ASN A 43 -31.18 6.28 48.23
N GLY A 44 -32.23 5.48 48.02
CA GLY A 44 -33.62 5.87 48.25
C GLY A 44 -34.25 6.73 47.16
N ILE A 45 -33.62 6.88 45.99
CA ILE A 45 -34.17 7.67 44.89
C ILE A 45 -35.42 6.98 44.31
N HIS A 46 -36.47 7.76 44.02
CA HIS A 46 -37.73 7.23 43.48
C HIS A 46 -37.58 6.73 42.04
N THR A 47 -38.38 5.72 41.64
CA THR A 47 -38.26 5.07 40.32
C THR A 47 -38.35 6.04 39.16
N ASP A 48 -39.24 7.04 39.28
CA ASP A 48 -39.49 7.99 38.20
C ASP A 48 -38.27 8.91 37.95
N ASP A 49 -37.49 9.22 38.98
CA ASP A 49 -36.26 9.99 38.85
C ASP A 49 -35.13 9.12 38.27
N ILE A 50 -35.03 7.85 38.69
CA ILE A 50 -34.10 6.88 38.10
C ILE A 50 -34.37 6.72 36.59
N MET A 51 -35.64 6.62 36.19
CA MET A 51 -36.05 6.51 34.79
C MET A 51 -35.60 7.71 33.96
N LYS A 52 -35.73 8.93 34.50
CA LYS A 52 -35.32 10.18 33.84
C LYS A 52 -33.79 10.27 33.73
N THR A 53 -33.06 9.92 34.79
CA THR A 53 -31.59 10.02 34.81
C THR A 53 -30.93 9.00 33.88
N ILE A 54 -31.43 7.77 33.84
CA ILE A 54 -30.82 6.67 33.05
C ILE A 54 -31.47 6.54 31.65
N CYS A 55 -32.56 7.28 31.39
CA CYS A 55 -33.35 7.22 30.17
C CYS A 55 -33.83 5.79 29.84
N ARG A 56 -34.46 5.13 30.82
CA ARG A 56 -34.96 3.74 30.71
C ARG A 56 -36.38 3.62 31.24
N THR A 57 -37.09 2.59 30.78
CA THR A 57 -38.47 2.32 31.20
C THR A 57 -38.52 1.76 32.62
N ARG A 58 -39.66 1.94 33.31
CA ARG A 58 -39.92 1.36 34.64
C ARG A 58 -39.60 -0.13 34.68
N ALA A 59 -40.08 -0.89 33.68
CA ALA A 59 -39.83 -2.32 33.56
C ALA A 59 -38.33 -2.65 33.48
N SER A 60 -37.53 -1.85 32.76
CA SER A 60 -36.08 -2.06 32.69
C SER A 60 -35.40 -1.84 34.05
N ILE A 61 -35.78 -0.78 34.75
CA ILE A 61 -35.25 -0.47 36.10
C ILE A 61 -35.62 -1.58 37.09
N THR A 62 -36.88 -2.03 37.07
CA THR A 62 -37.35 -3.16 37.88
C THR A 62 -36.54 -4.43 37.59
N THR A 63 -36.34 -4.76 36.31
CA THR A 63 -35.51 -5.92 35.90
C THR A 63 -34.07 -5.80 36.38
N TYR A 64 -33.46 -4.61 36.30
CA TYR A 64 -32.10 -4.37 36.78
C TYR A 64 -31.97 -4.64 38.28
N ILE A 65 -32.92 -4.12 39.08
CA ILE A 65 -32.91 -4.30 40.53
C ILE A 65 -33.16 -5.77 40.90
N HIS A 66 -34.08 -6.47 40.21
CA HIS A 66 -34.28 -7.91 40.44
C HIS A 66 -33.04 -8.73 40.11
N LYS A 67 -32.43 -8.51 38.94
CA LYS A 67 -31.20 -9.20 38.56
C LYS A 67 -30.05 -8.92 39.52
N TRP A 68 -29.91 -7.68 39.99
CA TRP A 68 -28.92 -7.34 40.99
C TRP A 68 -29.18 -8.08 42.31
N ASN A 69 -30.41 -8.09 42.80
CA ASN A 69 -30.76 -8.78 44.04
C ASN A 69 -30.57 -10.30 43.97
N GLU A 70 -30.65 -10.89 42.77
CA GLU A 70 -30.53 -12.33 42.55
C GLU A 70 -29.08 -12.77 42.27
N TYR A 71 -28.36 -12.02 41.43
CA TYR A 71 -27.04 -12.40 40.90
C TYR A 71 -25.90 -11.47 41.33
N GLY A 72 -26.18 -10.41 42.07
CA GLY A 72 -25.18 -9.44 42.51
C GLY A 72 -24.39 -8.86 41.32
N ILE A 73 -23.05 -8.90 41.42
CA ILE A 73 -22.18 -8.34 40.39
C ILE A 73 -22.28 -9.05 39.04
N ASP A 74 -22.61 -10.35 39.01
CA ASP A 74 -22.73 -11.11 37.75
C ASP A 74 -23.89 -10.60 36.87
N SER A 75 -24.83 -9.86 37.45
CA SER A 75 -25.93 -9.21 36.71
C SER A 75 -25.47 -8.18 35.68
N ILE A 76 -24.24 -7.67 35.78
CA ILE A 76 -23.69 -6.64 34.87
C ILE A 76 -23.34 -7.17 33.47
N ILE A 77 -23.27 -8.49 33.30
CA ILE A 77 -23.01 -9.14 32.02
C ILE A 77 -24.27 -9.08 31.16
N ASP A 78 -24.20 -8.41 30.01
CA ASP A 78 -25.32 -8.35 29.08
C ASP A 78 -25.40 -9.64 28.26
N ASN A 79 -26.21 -10.60 28.70
CA ASN A 79 -26.47 -11.83 27.96
C ASN A 79 -27.42 -11.61 26.76
N ARG A 80 -27.79 -10.36 26.45
CA ARG A 80 -28.61 -10.05 25.27
C ARG A 80 -27.71 -9.93 24.05
N GLY A 81 -27.77 -10.95 23.20
CA GLY A 81 -27.17 -10.93 21.88
C GLY A 81 -25.89 -11.73 21.77
N GLY A 82 -25.74 -12.40 20.63
CA GLY A 82 -24.74 -13.42 20.37
C GLY A 82 -25.44 -14.73 20.04
N SER A 83 -25.73 -14.96 18.76
CA SER A 83 -25.95 -16.34 18.31
C SER A 83 -24.63 -17.07 18.43
N GLU A 84 -24.63 -18.30 18.94
CA GLU A 84 -23.50 -19.19 18.71
C GLU A 84 -23.21 -19.22 17.21
N SER A 85 -21.97 -18.93 16.83
CA SER A 85 -21.58 -18.91 15.43
C SER A 85 -21.85 -20.29 14.84
N SER A 86 -22.74 -20.37 13.85
CA SER A 86 -22.95 -21.61 13.11
C SER A 86 -21.72 -22.00 12.29
N PHE A 87 -20.72 -21.13 12.20
CA PHE A 87 -19.46 -21.36 11.51
C PHE A 87 -18.46 -22.01 12.46
N THR A 88 -18.08 -23.25 12.16
CA THR A 88 -17.24 -24.09 13.02
C THR A 88 -15.75 -23.84 12.77
N ASP A 89 -14.90 -24.26 13.71
CA ASP A 89 -13.44 -24.18 13.56
C ASP A 89 -12.92 -24.98 12.36
N GLU A 90 -13.59 -26.08 12.01
CA GLU A 90 -13.29 -26.87 10.81
C GLU A 90 -13.50 -26.03 9.53
N MET A 91 -14.66 -25.37 9.42
CA MET A 91 -14.96 -24.49 8.29
C MET A 91 -13.97 -23.32 8.22
N LEU A 92 -13.48 -22.85 9.39
CA LEU A 92 -12.50 -21.78 9.49
C LEU A 92 -11.13 -22.18 8.95
N GLN A 93 -10.64 -23.37 9.31
CA GLN A 93 -9.35 -23.86 8.82
C GLN A 93 -9.43 -24.20 7.33
N ASP A 94 -10.52 -24.80 6.89
CA ASP A 94 -10.74 -25.09 5.47
C ASP A 94 -10.80 -23.81 4.63
N LEU A 95 -11.50 -22.77 5.11
CA LEU A 95 -11.55 -21.48 4.42
C LEU A 95 -10.15 -20.85 4.27
N LYS A 96 -9.31 -20.94 5.31
CA LYS A 96 -7.92 -20.44 5.26
C LYS A 96 -7.10 -21.18 4.23
N ASP A 97 -7.16 -22.51 4.25
CA ASP A 97 -6.41 -23.35 3.33
C ASP A 97 -6.83 -23.07 1.88
N VAL A 98 -8.13 -23.08 1.61
CA VAL A 98 -8.69 -22.84 0.27
C VAL A 98 -8.23 -21.49 -0.31
N VAL A 99 -8.24 -20.43 0.49
CA VAL A 99 -7.82 -19.09 0.05
C VAL A 99 -6.32 -19.00 -0.22
N LEU A 100 -5.49 -19.78 0.48
CA LEU A 100 -4.03 -19.71 0.39
C LEU A 100 -3.42 -20.69 -0.64
N SER A 101 -3.99 -21.88 -0.79
CA SER A 101 -3.34 -22.99 -1.47
C SER A 101 -4.10 -23.53 -2.68
N LYS A 102 -5.40 -23.23 -2.83
CA LYS A 102 -6.26 -23.84 -3.86
C LYS A 102 -6.87 -22.82 -4.82
N SER A 103 -7.07 -23.25 -6.06
CA SER A 103 -7.76 -22.46 -7.09
C SER A 103 -9.26 -22.80 -7.07
N PRO A 104 -10.17 -21.84 -7.34
CA PRO A 104 -11.60 -22.17 -7.47
C PRO A 104 -11.88 -23.23 -8.55
N GLU A 105 -11.04 -23.31 -9.58
CA GLU A 105 -11.13 -24.33 -10.65
C GLU A 105 -11.07 -25.76 -10.10
N THR A 106 -10.31 -26.02 -9.03
CA THR A 106 -10.23 -27.36 -8.42
C THR A 106 -11.54 -27.80 -7.78
N PHE A 107 -12.46 -26.85 -7.56
CA PHE A 107 -13.79 -27.08 -7.01
C PHE A 107 -14.90 -26.92 -8.06
N GLY A 108 -14.55 -26.86 -9.36
CA GLY A 108 -15.52 -26.77 -10.45
C GLY A 108 -16.00 -25.35 -10.76
N PHE A 109 -15.47 -24.32 -10.10
CA PHE A 109 -15.82 -22.94 -10.41
C PHE A 109 -15.02 -22.43 -11.62
N MET A 110 -15.70 -21.84 -12.61
CA MET A 110 -15.09 -21.18 -13.77
C MET A 110 -14.50 -19.80 -13.43
N ARG A 111 -13.57 -19.76 -12.46
CA ARG A 111 -12.86 -18.57 -11.98
C ARG A 111 -11.46 -18.95 -11.54
N SER A 112 -10.48 -18.13 -11.92
CA SER A 112 -9.08 -18.35 -11.54
C SER A 112 -8.70 -17.68 -10.20
N SER A 113 -9.64 -16.99 -9.54
CA SER A 113 -9.41 -16.35 -8.24
C SER A 113 -10.65 -16.33 -7.35
N TRP A 114 -10.42 -16.43 -6.05
CA TRP A 114 -11.48 -16.38 -5.04
C TRP A 114 -12.06 -14.97 -4.88
N THR A 115 -13.39 -14.89 -4.80
CA THR A 115 -14.13 -13.70 -4.36
C THR A 115 -14.95 -14.08 -3.13
N THR A 116 -15.37 -13.11 -2.32
CA THR A 116 -16.21 -13.39 -1.15
C THR A 116 -17.55 -14.04 -1.54
N ALA A 117 -18.11 -13.67 -2.69
CA ALA A 117 -19.30 -14.33 -3.24
C ALA A 117 -19.03 -15.79 -3.64
N LEU A 118 -17.86 -16.08 -4.23
CA LEU A 118 -17.50 -17.44 -4.61
C LEU A 118 -17.21 -18.32 -3.39
N LEU A 119 -16.61 -17.74 -2.35
CA LEU A 119 -16.38 -18.42 -1.06
C LEU A 119 -17.70 -18.73 -0.35
N THR A 120 -18.70 -17.84 -0.45
CA THR A 120 -20.07 -18.13 0.01
C THR A 120 -20.63 -19.37 -0.70
N GLU A 121 -20.52 -19.45 -2.03
CA GLU A 121 -21.06 -20.59 -2.78
C GLU A 121 -20.29 -21.88 -2.46
N TYR A 122 -18.96 -21.81 -2.35
CA TYR A 122 -18.13 -22.94 -1.91
C TYR A 122 -18.57 -23.49 -0.54
N ILE A 123 -18.76 -22.61 0.45
CA ILE A 123 -19.21 -23.03 1.79
C ILE A 123 -20.61 -23.65 1.74
N LYS A 124 -21.48 -23.10 0.89
CA LYS A 124 -22.84 -23.61 0.71
C LYS A 124 -22.85 -24.98 0.04
N GLU A 125 -22.05 -25.20 -1.01
CA GLU A 125 -21.94 -26.50 -1.69
C GLU A 125 -21.32 -27.57 -0.78
N LYS A 126 -20.28 -27.23 -0.01
CA LYS A 126 -19.56 -28.19 0.84
C LYS A 126 -20.25 -28.47 2.17
N TYR A 127 -20.79 -27.45 2.84
CA TYR A 127 -21.32 -27.56 4.21
C TYR A 127 -22.83 -27.31 4.31
N GLY A 128 -23.51 -26.98 3.20
CA GLY A 128 -24.95 -26.70 3.19
C GLY A 128 -25.36 -25.41 3.91
N LYS A 129 -24.39 -24.57 4.31
CA LYS A 129 -24.64 -23.35 5.08
C LYS A 129 -24.44 -22.11 4.22
N SER A 130 -25.36 -21.15 4.34
CA SER A 130 -25.34 -19.91 3.57
C SER A 130 -24.90 -18.73 4.44
N TYR A 131 -23.93 -17.96 3.95
CA TYR A 131 -23.41 -16.76 4.61
C TYR A 131 -23.36 -15.61 3.61
N SER A 132 -23.56 -14.37 4.07
CA SER A 132 -23.43 -13.22 3.17
C SER A 132 -21.97 -12.98 2.79
N ALA A 133 -21.74 -12.46 1.58
CA ALA A 133 -20.41 -12.10 1.11
C ALA A 133 -19.72 -11.06 2.02
N GLU A 134 -20.49 -10.17 2.65
CA GLU A 134 -19.99 -9.21 3.63
C GLU A 134 -19.54 -9.89 4.92
N TRP A 135 -20.28 -10.91 5.39
CA TRP A 135 -19.88 -11.67 6.57
C TRP A 135 -18.56 -12.43 6.32
N ILE A 136 -18.43 -13.08 5.16
CA ILE A 136 -17.17 -13.73 4.74
C ILE A 136 -16.03 -12.70 4.66
N ARG A 137 -16.29 -11.49 4.16
CA ARG A 137 -15.29 -10.41 4.11
C ARG A 137 -14.80 -10.03 5.52
N GLN A 138 -15.72 -9.84 6.46
CA GLN A 138 -15.39 -9.51 7.86
C GLN A 138 -14.62 -10.64 8.54
N LEU A 139 -15.00 -11.90 8.26
CA LEU A 139 -14.28 -13.07 8.73
C LEU A 139 -12.85 -13.12 8.19
N LEU A 140 -12.65 -12.88 6.89
CA LEU A 140 -11.29 -12.83 6.32
C LEU A 140 -10.44 -11.74 6.98
N ILE A 141 -11.02 -10.57 7.27
CA ILE A 141 -10.33 -9.50 7.99
C ILE A 141 -9.96 -9.91 9.41
N SER A 142 -10.87 -10.54 10.16
CA SER A 142 -10.57 -11.00 11.52
C SER A 142 -9.51 -12.10 11.55
N LEU A 143 -9.39 -12.86 10.46
CA LEU A 143 -8.33 -13.85 10.23
C LEU A 143 -6.99 -13.25 9.75
N GLY A 144 -6.90 -11.93 9.60
CA GLY A 144 -5.68 -11.24 9.16
C GLY A 144 -5.48 -11.17 7.64
N PHE A 145 -6.46 -11.59 6.84
CA PHE A 145 -6.42 -11.39 5.40
C PHE A 145 -6.76 -9.94 5.04
N SER A 146 -6.19 -9.47 3.94
CA SER A 146 -6.50 -8.17 3.36
C SER A 146 -6.56 -8.27 1.85
N PHE A 147 -7.46 -7.51 1.23
CA PHE A 147 -7.60 -7.49 -0.22
C PHE A 147 -6.49 -6.65 -0.84
N LYS A 148 -5.51 -7.32 -1.47
CA LYS A 148 -4.32 -6.69 -2.06
C LYS A 148 -4.27 -6.91 -3.57
N ARG A 149 -3.64 -5.98 -4.28
CA ARG A 149 -3.28 -6.15 -5.69
C ARG A 149 -2.08 -7.08 -5.81
N GLY A 150 -2.11 -8.02 -6.74
CA GLY A 150 -0.95 -8.87 -7.06
C GLY A 150 0.26 -8.04 -7.49
N GLN A 151 1.45 -8.50 -7.15
CA GLN A 151 2.71 -7.91 -7.58
C GLN A 151 3.30 -8.75 -8.72
N TYR A 152 3.82 -8.08 -9.76
CA TYR A 152 4.55 -8.77 -10.81
C TYR A 152 5.91 -9.21 -10.25
N LYS A 153 6.23 -10.50 -10.40
CA LYS A 153 7.56 -11.05 -10.13
C LYS A 153 8.13 -11.60 -11.43
N PRO A 154 9.26 -11.08 -11.94
CA PRO A 154 9.95 -11.67 -13.08
C PRO A 154 10.30 -13.12 -12.75
N THR A 155 9.74 -14.08 -13.49
CA THR A 155 9.97 -15.52 -13.27
C THR A 155 11.26 -16.03 -13.92
N LYS A 156 11.83 -15.26 -14.85
CA LYS A 156 13.02 -15.63 -15.62
C LYS A 156 14.35 -15.11 -15.04
N GLY A 157 14.31 -14.31 -13.98
CA GLY A 157 15.52 -13.77 -13.36
C GLY A 157 16.25 -14.84 -12.55
N ASP A 158 17.58 -14.90 -12.68
CA ASP A 158 18.43 -15.81 -11.92
C ASP A 158 18.75 -15.23 -10.53
N PRO A 159 18.29 -15.86 -9.43
CA PRO A 159 18.54 -15.37 -8.08
C PRO A 159 20.03 -15.30 -7.71
N TYR A 160 20.87 -16.18 -8.25
CA TYR A 160 22.30 -16.21 -7.97
C TYR A 160 23.00 -15.01 -8.60
N LEU A 161 22.72 -14.72 -9.87
CA LEU A 161 23.26 -13.54 -10.55
C LEU A 161 22.78 -12.24 -9.90
N GLN A 162 21.53 -12.20 -9.45
CA GLN A 162 20.99 -11.06 -8.68
C GLN A 162 21.74 -10.85 -7.36
N ALA A 163 22.03 -11.93 -6.62
CA ALA A 163 22.79 -11.86 -5.38
C ALA A 163 24.25 -11.43 -5.60
N ILE A 164 24.88 -11.88 -6.70
CA ILE A 164 26.22 -11.39 -7.08
C ILE A 164 26.19 -9.91 -7.40
N PHE A 165 25.23 -9.47 -8.23
CA PHE A 165 25.14 -8.07 -8.64
C PHE A 165 24.96 -7.13 -7.44
N LYS A 166 24.18 -7.53 -6.44
CA LYS A 166 24.00 -6.78 -5.19
C LYS A 166 25.30 -6.46 -4.45
N LYS A 167 26.38 -7.22 -4.67
CA LYS A 167 27.72 -6.88 -4.13
C LYS A 167 28.29 -5.57 -4.66
N ILE A 168 27.70 -4.96 -5.69
CA ILE A 168 28.00 -3.57 -6.08
C ILE A 168 27.78 -2.61 -4.91
N ALA A 169 26.95 -2.97 -3.93
CA ALA A 169 26.79 -2.24 -2.67
C ALA A 169 28.12 -2.03 -1.93
N ASP A 170 29.04 -2.99 -2.03
CA ASP A 170 30.36 -2.93 -1.39
C ASP A 170 31.29 -1.92 -2.08
N LEU A 171 31.04 -1.61 -3.36
CA LEU A 171 31.79 -0.61 -4.13
C LEU A 171 31.25 0.81 -3.93
N LEU A 172 29.99 0.97 -3.48
CA LEU A 172 29.38 2.28 -3.29
C LEU A 172 30.20 3.19 -2.37
N PRO A 173 30.67 2.76 -1.18
CA PRO A 173 31.47 3.63 -0.31
C PRO A 173 32.78 4.06 -0.96
N ILE A 174 33.38 3.21 -1.81
CA ILE A 174 34.63 3.54 -2.50
C ILE A 174 34.37 4.65 -3.53
N ILE A 175 33.32 4.50 -4.34
CA ILE A 175 32.93 5.50 -5.35
C ILE A 175 32.46 6.81 -4.69
N GLU A 176 31.67 6.72 -3.61
CA GLU A 176 31.20 7.86 -2.82
C GLU A 176 32.38 8.70 -2.27
N ASN A 177 33.48 8.06 -1.86
CA ASN A 177 34.66 8.73 -1.28
C ASN A 177 35.72 9.15 -2.31
N THR A 178 35.63 8.71 -3.57
CA THR A 178 36.60 9.06 -4.61
C THR A 178 36.12 10.28 -5.38
N GLU A 179 36.75 11.44 -5.24
CA GLU A 179 36.26 12.72 -5.81
C GLU A 179 35.95 12.64 -7.31
N ASP A 180 36.84 12.01 -8.08
CA ASP A 180 36.78 11.92 -9.54
C ASP A 180 36.01 10.69 -10.05
N SER A 181 35.04 10.18 -9.30
CA SER A 181 34.19 9.07 -9.72
C SER A 181 32.73 9.28 -9.40
N VAL A 182 31.85 8.83 -10.31
CA VAL A 182 30.39 8.90 -10.17
C VAL A 182 29.76 7.61 -10.65
N LEU A 183 28.67 7.19 -10.00
CA LEU A 183 27.89 6.01 -10.39
C LEU A 183 26.51 6.46 -10.87
N TYR A 184 26.17 6.11 -12.09
CA TYR A 184 24.88 6.35 -12.72
C TYR A 184 24.13 5.05 -12.94
N VAL A 185 22.80 5.13 -12.90
CA VAL A 185 21.89 4.10 -13.41
C VAL A 185 21.13 4.68 -14.58
N GLU A 186 21.01 3.91 -15.66
CA GLU A 186 20.36 4.31 -16.90
C GLU A 186 19.25 3.31 -17.25
N ASP A 187 18.21 3.83 -17.90
CA ASP A 187 17.05 3.08 -18.39
C ASP A 187 16.25 3.96 -19.36
N GLU A 188 15.42 3.34 -20.19
CA GLU A 188 14.48 4.05 -21.05
C GLU A 188 13.02 3.87 -20.63
N THR A 189 12.21 4.93 -20.79
CA THR A 189 10.76 4.84 -20.55
C THR A 189 9.95 5.51 -21.64
N GLY A 190 8.79 4.91 -21.95
CA GLY A 190 7.71 5.58 -22.66
C GLY A 190 6.80 6.35 -21.68
N ILE A 191 6.41 7.56 -22.05
CA ILE A 191 5.31 8.30 -21.43
C ILE A 191 4.31 8.72 -22.51
N ARG A 192 3.02 8.66 -22.20
CA ARG A 192 1.94 9.05 -23.12
C ARG A 192 1.29 10.34 -22.63
N ILE A 193 0.70 11.08 -23.55
CA ILE A 193 -0.10 12.29 -23.23
C ILE A 193 -1.34 11.88 -22.44
N GLU A 194 -1.93 10.75 -22.82
CA GLU A 194 -3.03 10.13 -22.09
C GLU A 194 -2.53 9.62 -20.74
N SER A 195 -3.20 10.07 -19.68
CA SER A 195 -2.93 9.57 -18.34
C SER A 195 -3.44 8.14 -18.21
N VAL A 196 -2.60 7.26 -17.67
CA VAL A 196 -3.06 5.94 -17.20
C VAL A 196 -4.05 6.12 -16.04
N ASN A 197 -5.04 5.24 -15.93
CA ASN A 197 -5.99 5.28 -14.82
C ASN A 197 -5.25 5.15 -13.47
N ARG A 198 -5.29 6.22 -12.67
CA ARG A 198 -4.72 6.28 -11.31
C ARG A 198 -5.75 6.76 -10.31
N ARG A 199 -5.51 6.43 -9.04
CA ARG A 199 -6.32 6.94 -7.92
C ARG A 199 -6.01 8.42 -7.71
N SER A 200 -7.05 9.24 -7.67
CA SER A 200 -6.99 10.65 -7.30
C SER A 200 -8.11 10.99 -6.33
N TRP A 201 -7.99 12.11 -5.63
CA TRP A 201 -9.06 12.64 -4.79
C TRP A 201 -10.22 13.11 -5.67
N SER A 202 -11.43 12.68 -5.36
CA SER A 202 -12.66 13.06 -6.05
C SER A 202 -13.82 13.00 -5.06
N PRO A 203 -14.93 13.75 -5.29
CA PRO A 203 -16.08 13.72 -4.40
C PRO A 203 -16.60 12.29 -4.18
N VAL A 204 -17.10 12.00 -2.99
CA VAL A 204 -17.69 10.68 -2.68
C VAL A 204 -18.80 10.37 -3.69
N GLY A 205 -18.73 9.18 -4.31
CA GLY A 205 -19.68 8.73 -5.33
C GLY A 205 -19.41 9.25 -6.75
N GLN A 206 -18.39 10.10 -6.95
CA GLN A 206 -18.00 10.62 -8.26
C GLN A 206 -16.60 10.14 -8.62
N SER A 207 -16.52 9.25 -9.60
CA SER A 207 -15.21 8.83 -10.14
C SER A 207 -14.66 9.90 -11.08
N PRO A 208 -13.36 10.19 -11.04
CA PRO A 208 -12.74 11.10 -12.00
C PRO A 208 -12.88 10.50 -13.40
N ILE A 209 -13.28 11.33 -14.36
CA ILE A 209 -13.27 10.97 -15.78
C ILE A 209 -11.86 11.23 -16.29
N VAL A 210 -11.22 10.19 -16.84
CA VAL A 210 -9.93 10.30 -17.53
C VAL A 210 -10.22 10.30 -19.02
N GLU A 211 -9.84 11.37 -19.70
CA GLU A 211 -9.98 11.48 -21.15
C GLU A 211 -9.00 10.54 -21.86
N SER A 212 -9.51 9.77 -22.83
CA SER A 212 -8.72 8.85 -23.66
C SER A 212 -9.08 9.08 -25.12
N ASN A 213 -8.11 9.50 -25.94
CA ASN A 213 -8.29 9.74 -27.37
C ASN A 213 -7.53 8.73 -28.26
N ASN A 214 -6.90 7.70 -27.68
CA ASN A 214 -6.13 6.63 -28.33
C ASN A 214 -5.12 7.13 -29.37
N THR A 215 -4.59 8.34 -29.18
CA THR A 215 -3.64 8.95 -30.12
C THR A 215 -2.26 8.28 -30.07
N HIS A 216 -1.98 7.55 -28.98
CA HIS A 216 -0.65 7.00 -28.66
C HIS A 216 0.48 8.05 -28.68
N ALA A 217 0.12 9.34 -28.67
CA ALA A 217 1.05 10.45 -28.65
C ALA A 217 1.76 10.52 -27.29
N GLY A 218 3.01 10.95 -27.30
CA GLY A 218 3.85 10.99 -26.11
C GLY A 218 5.31 11.03 -26.47
N PHE A 219 6.13 10.53 -25.55
CA PHE A 219 7.58 10.54 -25.66
C PHE A 219 8.19 9.19 -25.30
N ASN A 220 9.34 8.91 -25.89
CA ASN A 220 10.29 7.92 -25.43
C ASN A 220 11.48 8.71 -24.84
N ILE A 221 11.87 8.35 -23.63
CA ILE A 221 12.86 9.10 -22.85
C ILE A 221 13.99 8.14 -22.52
N ILE A 222 15.21 8.55 -22.84
CA ILE A 222 16.45 7.95 -22.29
C ILE A 222 16.78 8.76 -21.05
N GLY A 223 17.13 8.12 -19.94
CA GLY A 223 17.59 8.87 -18.79
C GLY A 223 18.53 8.11 -17.88
N ALA A 224 19.42 8.87 -17.27
CA ALA A 224 20.36 8.38 -16.30
C ALA A 224 20.34 9.26 -15.05
N THR A 225 20.41 8.62 -13.89
CA THR A 225 20.46 9.30 -12.58
C THR A 225 21.69 8.87 -11.82
N GLU A 226 22.44 9.83 -11.30
CA GLU A 226 23.55 9.56 -10.39
C GLU A 226 23.01 8.98 -9.08
N ILE A 227 23.67 7.97 -8.53
CA ILE A 227 23.25 7.31 -7.28
C ILE A 227 24.32 7.36 -6.19
N SER A 228 25.46 7.97 -6.47
CA SER A 228 26.60 8.09 -5.55
C SER A 228 26.55 9.36 -4.68
N LYS A 229 26.53 10.56 -5.27
CA LYS A 229 26.79 11.80 -4.53
C LYS A 229 25.69 12.84 -4.72
N ASN A 230 25.59 13.40 -5.92
CA ASN A 230 24.78 14.60 -6.16
C ASN A 230 23.40 14.28 -6.72
N TYR A 231 23.14 13.02 -7.10
CA TYR A 231 21.84 12.60 -7.64
C TYR A 231 21.40 13.38 -8.88
N ASN A 232 22.37 13.87 -9.65
CA ASN A 232 22.14 14.58 -10.89
C ASN A 232 21.53 13.65 -11.93
N THR A 233 20.61 14.19 -12.71
CA THR A 233 19.85 13.49 -13.74
C THR A 233 20.16 14.06 -15.12
N LEU A 234 20.26 13.19 -16.12
CA LEU A 234 20.33 13.55 -17.53
C LEU A 234 19.21 12.83 -18.27
N ILE A 235 18.50 13.54 -19.14
CA ILE A 235 17.43 12.98 -19.96
C ILE A 235 17.49 13.48 -21.40
N ASN A 236 17.19 12.59 -22.35
CA ASN A 236 16.92 12.94 -23.74
C ASN A 236 15.48 12.52 -24.08
N ILE A 237 14.70 13.46 -24.63
CA ILE A 237 13.28 13.25 -24.94
C ILE A 237 13.07 13.18 -26.46
N TYR A 238 12.55 12.05 -26.92
CA TYR A 238 12.20 11.80 -28.32
C TYR A 238 10.68 11.61 -28.46
N PRO A 239 10.06 12.01 -29.59
CA PRO A 239 8.65 11.71 -29.84
C PRO A 239 8.36 10.20 -29.76
N ALA A 240 7.17 9.79 -29.31
CA ALA A 240 6.83 8.36 -29.18
C ALA A 240 6.92 7.56 -30.49
N LYS A 241 6.78 8.24 -31.64
CA LYS A 241 6.94 7.65 -32.98
C LYS A 241 8.41 7.47 -33.38
N HIS A 242 9.33 8.12 -32.68
CA HIS A 242 10.76 7.99 -32.87
C HIS A 242 11.26 6.80 -32.04
N SER A 243 11.81 5.80 -32.71
CA SER A 243 12.42 4.65 -32.04
C SER A 243 13.82 5.03 -31.58
N ILE A 244 14.14 4.76 -30.32
CA ILE A 244 15.50 4.92 -29.82
C ILE A 244 16.35 3.82 -30.46
N THR A 245 17.48 4.21 -31.05
CA THR A 245 18.47 3.30 -31.65
C THR A 245 19.83 3.48 -30.98
N SER A 246 20.86 2.78 -31.47
CA SER A 246 22.22 2.96 -30.96
C SER A 246 22.82 4.34 -31.29
N ILE A 247 22.21 5.11 -32.18
CA ILE A 247 22.64 6.47 -32.50
C ILE A 247 22.25 7.41 -31.36
N GLU A 248 20.98 7.42 -30.97
CA GLU A 248 20.47 8.24 -29.87
C GLU A 248 21.15 7.87 -28.54
N MET A 249 21.36 6.58 -28.30
CA MET A 249 22.08 6.11 -27.10
C MET A 249 23.54 6.61 -27.10
N LEU A 250 24.22 6.57 -28.26
CA LEU A 250 25.59 7.06 -28.36
C LEU A 250 25.67 8.57 -28.12
N GLU A 251 24.72 9.35 -28.64
CA GLU A 251 24.62 10.79 -28.36
C GLU A 251 24.40 11.07 -26.87
N PHE A 252 23.55 10.28 -26.22
CA PHE A 252 23.32 10.37 -24.78
C PHE A 252 24.59 10.09 -23.97
N LEU A 253 25.34 9.03 -24.30
CA LEU A 253 26.61 8.72 -23.62
C LEU A 253 27.64 9.85 -23.78
N LYS A 254 27.71 10.48 -24.95
CA LYS A 254 28.59 11.64 -25.18
C LYS A 254 28.20 12.83 -24.30
N GLN A 255 26.90 13.11 -24.17
CA GLN A 255 26.41 14.17 -23.29
C GLN A 255 26.69 13.85 -21.81
N LEU A 256 26.56 12.59 -21.42
CA LEU A 256 26.85 12.14 -20.06
C LEU A 256 28.33 12.34 -19.69
N LEU A 257 29.25 12.01 -20.59
CA LEU A 257 30.69 12.30 -20.43
C LEU A 257 30.98 13.81 -20.38
N GLU A 258 30.38 14.59 -21.28
CA GLU A 258 30.55 16.04 -21.33
C GLU A 258 30.10 16.73 -20.03
N GLN A 259 28.98 16.29 -19.44
CA GLN A 259 28.49 16.82 -18.16
C GLN A 259 29.35 16.43 -16.95
N ASN A 260 30.15 15.37 -17.08
CA ASN A 260 30.99 14.83 -16.00
C ASN A 260 32.48 14.88 -16.37
N LYS A 261 32.89 15.91 -17.13
CA LYS A 261 34.30 16.12 -17.51
C LYS A 261 35.25 15.98 -16.33
N GLY A 262 36.31 15.20 -16.54
CA GLY A 262 37.34 14.94 -15.54
C GLY A 262 36.97 13.87 -14.52
N LYS A 263 35.78 13.27 -14.60
CA LYS A 263 35.35 12.18 -13.71
C LYS A 263 35.21 10.87 -14.47
N LYS A 264 35.50 9.78 -13.78
CA LYS A 264 35.18 8.43 -14.23
C LYS A 264 33.73 8.08 -13.91
N ILE A 265 32.98 7.70 -14.93
CA ILE A 265 31.58 7.31 -14.84
C ILE A 265 31.49 5.78 -14.80
N PHE A 266 30.89 5.26 -13.74
CA PHE A 266 30.37 3.89 -13.71
C PHE A 266 28.90 3.94 -14.10
N LEU A 267 28.49 3.24 -15.16
CA LEU A 267 27.12 3.27 -15.66
C LEU A 267 26.50 1.89 -15.55
N ILE A 268 25.44 1.78 -14.75
CA ILE A 268 24.61 0.58 -14.65
C ILE A 268 23.45 0.71 -15.63
N TRP A 269 23.23 -0.30 -16.46
CA TRP A 269 22.11 -0.35 -17.41
C TRP A 269 21.68 -1.80 -17.70
N ASP A 270 20.61 -1.98 -18.47
CA ASP A 270 20.08 -3.30 -18.80
C ASP A 270 20.86 -3.99 -19.96
N ASN A 271 20.40 -5.16 -20.39
CA ASN A 271 21.01 -5.93 -21.49
C ASN A 271 20.34 -5.70 -22.85
N TYR A 272 19.70 -4.55 -23.05
CA TYR A 272 18.99 -4.27 -24.28
C TYR A 272 19.92 -4.38 -25.51
N ASN A 273 19.36 -4.81 -26.64
CA ASN A 273 20.15 -5.13 -27.83
C ASN A 273 20.90 -3.89 -28.36
N ILE A 274 20.38 -2.70 -28.13
CA ILE A 274 21.01 -1.43 -28.51
C ILE A 274 22.36 -1.24 -27.81
N HIS A 275 22.47 -1.63 -26.53
CA HIS A 275 23.70 -1.50 -25.74
C HIS A 275 24.83 -2.37 -26.28
N LYS A 276 24.49 -3.42 -27.02
CA LYS A 276 25.42 -4.38 -27.65
C LYS A 276 25.83 -3.97 -29.07
N ALA A 277 25.31 -2.86 -29.58
CA ALA A 277 25.65 -2.38 -30.91
C ALA A 277 27.15 -2.06 -31.03
N LYS A 278 27.74 -2.34 -32.18
CA LYS A 278 29.18 -2.20 -32.42
C LYS A 278 29.69 -0.78 -32.11
N ASN A 279 28.96 0.24 -32.52
CA ASN A 279 29.31 1.64 -32.29
C ASN A 279 29.34 2.01 -30.79
N ILE A 280 28.47 1.42 -29.96
CA ILE A 280 28.47 1.61 -28.51
C ILE A 280 29.68 0.94 -27.88
N GLN A 281 30.00 -0.27 -28.30
CA GLN A 281 31.16 -1.02 -27.79
C GLN A 281 32.49 -0.35 -28.17
N GLU A 282 32.62 0.12 -29.41
CA GLU A 282 33.79 0.88 -29.87
C GLU A 282 33.95 2.20 -29.09
N PHE A 283 32.85 2.91 -28.83
CA PHE A 283 32.87 4.12 -28.02
C PHE A 283 33.29 3.85 -26.57
N ALA A 284 32.73 2.82 -25.93
CA ALA A 284 33.10 2.45 -24.57
C ALA A 284 34.56 2.02 -24.46
N GLN A 285 35.10 1.36 -25.49
CA GLN A 285 36.52 1.00 -25.53
C GLN A 285 37.42 2.23 -25.70
N LEU A 286 37.04 3.18 -26.56
CA LEU A 286 37.78 4.43 -26.78
C LEU A 286 37.82 5.30 -25.51
N HIS A 287 36.74 5.29 -24.72
CA HIS A 287 36.59 6.07 -23.49
C HIS A 287 36.71 5.22 -22.23
N ASN A 288 37.46 4.11 -22.24
CA ASN A 288 37.51 3.16 -21.11
C ASN A 288 38.08 3.73 -19.80
N GLU A 289 38.87 4.81 -19.87
CA GLU A 289 39.36 5.54 -18.71
C GLU A 289 38.26 6.40 -18.06
N GLU A 290 37.32 6.89 -18.87
CA GLU A 290 36.24 7.81 -18.48
C GLU A 290 34.90 7.11 -18.24
N LEU A 291 34.63 5.99 -18.92
CA LEU A 291 33.34 5.27 -18.89
C LEU A 291 33.55 3.78 -18.63
N PHE A 292 32.92 3.28 -17.57
CA PHE A 292 32.88 1.86 -17.23
C PHE A 292 31.43 1.37 -17.18
N LEU A 293 31.08 0.46 -18.10
CA LEU A 293 29.72 -0.06 -18.24
C LEU A 293 29.51 -1.31 -17.37
N ILE A 294 28.39 -1.36 -16.66
CA ILE A 294 28.01 -2.43 -15.75
C ILE A 294 26.61 -2.94 -16.15
N ASN A 295 26.55 -4.17 -16.67
CA ASN A 295 25.27 -4.73 -17.09
C ASN A 295 24.51 -5.33 -15.89
N LEU A 296 23.23 -5.02 -15.79
CA LEU A 296 22.32 -5.69 -14.87
C LEU A 296 22.21 -7.20 -15.19
N PRO A 297 21.84 -8.06 -14.25
CA PRO A 297 21.46 -9.43 -14.56
C PRO A 297 20.20 -9.42 -15.46
N PRO A 298 20.10 -10.35 -16.44
CA PRO A 298 18.90 -10.46 -17.27
C PRO A 298 17.61 -10.57 -16.44
N TYR A 299 16.52 -9.97 -16.94
CA TYR A 299 15.19 -9.99 -16.30
C TYR A 299 15.16 -9.49 -14.85
N SER A 300 16.02 -8.52 -14.51
CA SER A 300 16.14 -7.99 -13.15
C SER A 300 15.83 -6.49 -13.02
N PRO A 301 14.64 -6.01 -13.44
CA PRO A 301 14.28 -4.59 -13.35
C PRO A 301 14.21 -4.08 -11.90
N MET A 302 13.98 -4.97 -10.92
CA MET A 302 14.07 -4.65 -9.50
C MET A 302 15.49 -4.35 -9.00
N LEU A 303 16.50 -4.46 -9.87
CA LEU A 303 17.87 -4.05 -9.63
C LEU A 303 18.23 -2.74 -10.37
N ASN A 304 17.26 -2.08 -11.02
CA ASN A 304 17.42 -0.75 -11.58
C ASN A 304 16.65 0.34 -10.80
N PRO A 305 17.33 1.18 -9.99
CA PRO A 305 16.70 2.29 -9.29
C PRO A 305 16.06 3.34 -10.22
N GLN A 306 16.46 3.42 -11.49
CA GLN A 306 15.89 4.36 -12.47
C GLN A 306 14.39 4.13 -12.68
N GLU A 307 13.90 2.89 -12.49
CA GLU A 307 12.46 2.56 -12.50
C GLU A 307 11.66 3.35 -11.45
N ASN A 308 12.26 3.68 -10.30
CA ASN A 308 11.62 4.51 -9.28
C ASN A 308 11.49 5.97 -9.75
N VAL A 309 12.49 6.48 -10.47
CA VAL A 309 12.47 7.81 -11.08
C VAL A 309 11.38 7.88 -12.15
N TRP A 310 11.25 6.83 -12.98
CA TRP A 310 10.18 6.73 -13.96
C TRP A 310 8.79 6.62 -13.35
N LYS A 311 8.65 5.87 -12.26
CA LYS A 311 7.41 5.82 -11.52
C LYS A 311 7.05 7.20 -10.97
N TRP A 312 7.99 7.89 -10.33
CA TRP A 312 7.81 9.24 -9.82
C TRP A 312 7.45 10.25 -10.92
N LEU A 313 8.13 10.19 -12.07
CA LEU A 313 7.81 11.01 -13.24
C LEU A 313 6.36 10.76 -13.70
N LYS A 314 5.98 9.49 -13.89
CA LYS A 314 4.63 9.12 -14.34
C LYS A 314 3.54 9.49 -13.33
N ASP A 315 3.85 9.47 -12.03
CA ASP A 315 2.96 9.92 -10.96
C ASP A 315 2.83 11.45 -10.97
N THR A 316 3.94 12.18 -11.14
CA THR A 316 3.97 13.65 -11.23
C THR A 316 3.26 14.16 -12.49
N CYS A 317 3.38 13.43 -13.59
CA CYS A 317 2.72 13.76 -14.85
C CYS A 317 1.25 13.33 -14.91
N PHE A 318 0.69 12.69 -13.87
CA PHE A 318 -0.70 12.27 -13.90
C PHE A 318 -1.67 13.47 -13.78
N GLN A 319 -2.65 13.54 -14.67
CA GLN A 319 -3.77 14.48 -14.59
C GLN A 319 -5.03 13.90 -15.24
N CYS A 320 -6.21 14.24 -14.72
CA CYS A 320 -7.49 13.70 -15.23
C CYS A 320 -7.91 14.31 -16.58
N LYS A 321 -7.41 15.51 -16.92
CA LYS A 321 -7.69 16.19 -18.20
C LYS A 321 -6.61 15.88 -19.22
N ALA A 322 -6.95 15.85 -20.51
CA ALA A 322 -5.95 15.83 -21.57
C ALA A 322 -5.04 17.07 -21.48
N ARG A 323 -3.77 16.91 -21.85
CA ARG A 323 -2.83 18.04 -21.92
C ARG A 323 -3.13 18.87 -23.16
N GLU A 324 -3.02 20.19 -23.04
CA GLU A 324 -3.32 21.14 -24.12
C GLU A 324 -2.40 20.98 -25.34
N SER A 325 -1.14 20.59 -25.15
CA SER A 325 -0.15 20.43 -26.22
C SER A 325 0.95 19.46 -25.83
N ILE A 326 1.46 18.71 -26.82
CA ILE A 326 2.63 17.85 -26.69
C ILE A 326 3.89 18.66 -26.37
N ASP A 327 4.05 19.84 -26.95
CA ASP A 327 5.25 20.68 -26.74
C ASP A 327 5.30 21.24 -25.33
N LYS A 328 4.17 21.75 -24.81
CA LYS A 328 4.06 22.16 -23.40
C LYS A 328 4.35 21.01 -22.46
N PHE A 329 4.01 19.78 -22.84
CA PHE A 329 4.31 18.60 -22.02
C PHE A 329 5.80 18.27 -22.03
N LYS A 330 6.47 18.37 -23.19
CA LYS A 330 7.92 18.24 -23.27
C LYS A 330 8.63 19.26 -22.39
N GLU A 331 8.29 20.54 -22.54
CA GLU A 331 8.87 21.62 -21.72
C GLU A 331 8.66 21.39 -20.23
N PHE A 332 7.50 20.86 -19.83
CA PHE A 332 7.22 20.52 -18.44
C PHE A 332 8.19 19.46 -17.92
N ILE A 333 8.42 18.38 -18.70
CA ILE A 333 9.37 17.32 -18.32
C ILE A 333 10.80 17.87 -18.24
N GLU A 334 11.22 18.68 -19.22
CA GLU A 334 12.55 19.30 -19.22
C GLU A 334 12.75 20.21 -18.00
N LYS A 335 11.77 21.07 -17.69
CA LYS A 335 11.79 21.94 -16.50
C LYS A 335 11.80 21.13 -15.21
N LEU A 336 11.07 20.01 -15.16
CA LEU A 336 11.03 19.13 -14.00
C LEU A 336 12.41 18.52 -13.70
N PHE A 337 13.10 17.97 -14.70
CA PHE A 337 14.43 17.38 -14.52
C PHE A 337 15.51 18.44 -14.28
N LEU A 338 15.42 19.62 -14.92
CA LEU A 338 16.28 20.75 -14.61
C LEU A 338 16.12 21.17 -13.14
N HIS A 339 14.89 21.16 -12.62
CA HIS A 339 14.62 21.46 -11.22
C HIS A 339 15.17 20.39 -10.28
N CYS A 340 15.14 19.11 -10.66
CA CYS A 340 15.71 18.01 -9.89
C CYS A 340 17.22 18.14 -9.68
N ASN A 341 17.93 18.73 -10.65
CA ASN A 341 19.37 18.95 -10.57
C ASN A 341 19.76 20.17 -9.71
N SER A 342 18.79 20.90 -9.16
CA SER A 342 19.09 21.99 -8.21
C SER A 342 19.33 21.44 -6.79
N ASP A 343 20.31 22.01 -6.07
CA ASP A 343 20.74 21.56 -4.73
C ASP A 343 19.59 21.41 -3.72
N LYS A 344 18.52 22.20 -3.87
CA LYS A 344 17.35 22.15 -2.98
C LYS A 344 16.52 20.87 -3.17
N MET A 345 16.58 20.23 -4.34
CA MET A 345 15.69 19.14 -4.75
C MET A 345 16.35 17.78 -4.89
N HIS A 346 17.66 17.66 -4.59
CA HIS A 346 18.30 16.35 -4.39
C HIS A 346 17.57 15.51 -3.34
N SER A 347 16.86 16.15 -2.41
CA SER A 347 15.98 15.50 -1.42
C SER A 347 14.82 14.72 -2.03
N ILE A 348 14.38 15.03 -3.25
CA ILE A 348 13.30 14.32 -3.96
C ILE A 348 13.87 13.08 -4.67
N ILE A 349 14.98 13.22 -5.40
CA ILE A 349 15.56 12.12 -6.19
C ILE A 349 16.28 11.12 -5.30
N LYS A 350 17.07 11.58 -4.33
CA LYS A 350 17.83 10.74 -3.40
C LYS A 350 17.03 9.56 -2.84
N PRO A 351 15.85 9.72 -2.21
CA PRO A 351 15.09 8.60 -1.66
C PRO A 351 14.59 7.61 -2.73
N LEU A 352 14.44 8.03 -3.99
CA LEU A 352 14.01 7.16 -5.09
C LEU A 352 15.14 6.23 -5.54
N VAL A 353 16.39 6.71 -5.47
CA VAL A 353 17.55 6.00 -6.04
C VAL A 353 18.63 5.66 -5.00
N THR A 354 18.31 5.72 -3.71
CA THR A 354 19.28 5.45 -2.64
C THR A 354 19.84 4.03 -2.79
N ALA A 355 21.08 3.92 -3.26
CA ALA A 355 21.70 2.65 -3.60
C ALA A 355 21.82 1.69 -2.39
N LYS A 356 22.03 2.24 -1.18
CA LYS A 356 22.10 1.47 0.08
C LYS A 356 20.79 0.80 0.50
N SER A 357 19.62 1.25 0.04
CA SER A 357 18.35 0.56 0.30
C SER A 357 18.01 -0.46 -0.79
N TYR A 358 18.63 -0.32 -1.96
CA TYR A 358 18.26 -1.05 -3.16
C TYR A 358 19.12 -2.30 -3.40
N TYR A 359 20.42 -2.22 -3.09
CA TYR A 359 21.38 -3.32 -3.30
C TYR A 359 21.70 -4.13 -2.02
N LYS A 360 21.00 -3.88 -0.91
CA LYS A 360 21.13 -4.68 0.33
C LYS A 360 20.58 -6.10 0.22
#